data_AF-A0A7S2AAD1-F1
#
_entry.id   AF-A0A7S2AAD1-F1
#
_cell.length_a   1.000
_cell.length_b   1.000
_cell.length_c   1.000
_cell.angle_alpha   90.00
_cell.angle_beta   90.00
_cell.angle_gamma   90.00
#
_symmetry.space_group_name_H-M   'P 1'
#
loop_
_entity.id
_entity.type
_entity.pdbx_description
1 polymer ?
#
loop_
_entity_poly.entity_id
_entity_poly.type
_entity_poly.pdbx_seq_one_letter_code
_entity_poly.pdbx_strand_id
1 'polypeptide(L)'
;GSGGIATAKRERGASLSLSEVKDAVELYEDLPLVMRIILAEAVDMDYGDDPKDIVRRLYDRSDSLPMDDVRKYYTEGSKKPSRRDVETVLIDFEDAVVMESGVDSQIPRQARKDGSAPGSADARAFFDKVCGQSTFQPSEPPINAGEVWVIRGTNAKKDAASLVEAMEKRLEESMPSWSERNAFCYVGDPSLREGSEDIFGDPVILIASKDMAPESSRALANLSSLAALTGTLLFSLGAFGSNPVVLDRLREANAVADYDLGWFNELLFPLAASIGAIQLSHELAHLFVAKRDGLKVTPPTILPSLGLPYLSFLNRLKAPPKDFVSLWDFGFAGPAAGLAASFAFLVGGLQLTTTVDAEAARYLPALPVAFVKLSTLGGTLVDQFVGGGTGMLLEQTEGMIPLHPFAIAGFVGLMINSLDLIPIGGSDGARVMQSILGRLGQTVVSGIVYLGLIFALLLSNDQMDIFFSYAIVNTLAQRDLEIPCRNEIDRVGLPRAAAALGAFFVAALVLVPMS
;
A
#
# COMPACT_ATOMS: atom_id res chain seq x y z
N GLY A 1 43.53 -46.71 -45.86
CA GLY A 1 42.42 -47.67 -46.02
C GLY A 1 41.26 -47.20 -45.17
N SER A 2 40.12 -47.00 -45.80
CA SER A 2 38.82 -46.65 -45.23
C SER A 2 38.25 -47.73 -44.30
N GLY A 3 37.48 -47.33 -43.29
CA GLY A 3 36.59 -48.21 -42.53
C GLY A 3 35.80 -47.42 -41.49
N GLY A 4 34.57 -47.01 -41.83
CA GLY A 4 33.66 -46.30 -40.92
C GLY A 4 32.94 -47.24 -39.95
N ILE A 5 32.39 -46.67 -38.87
CA ILE A 5 31.39 -47.32 -38.02
C ILE A 5 30.22 -46.34 -37.77
N ALA A 6 29.03 -46.92 -37.90
CA ALA A 6 27.72 -46.32 -38.13
C ALA A 6 27.17 -45.40 -37.02
N THR A 7 26.51 -44.33 -37.47
CA THR A 7 25.45 -43.61 -36.77
C THR A 7 24.18 -44.46 -36.70
N ALA A 8 23.70 -44.79 -35.49
CA ALA A 8 22.35 -45.32 -35.29
C ALA A 8 21.38 -44.15 -35.01
N LYS A 9 20.51 -43.87 -35.98
CA LYS A 9 19.33 -42.99 -35.83
C LYS A 9 18.26 -43.80 -35.10
N ARG A 10 17.86 -43.42 -33.88
CA ARG A 10 16.65 -43.97 -33.23
C ARG A 10 15.41 -43.30 -33.83
N GLU A 11 14.39 -44.09 -34.13
CA GLU A 11 13.12 -43.67 -34.74
C GLU A 11 12.22 -42.88 -33.78
N ARG A 12 11.37 -42.00 -34.32
CA ARG A 12 10.34 -41.25 -33.57
C ARG A 12 9.32 -42.24 -33.01
N GLY A 13 9.04 -42.14 -31.70
CA GLY A 13 8.03 -42.97 -31.01
C GLY A 13 8.58 -44.16 -30.19
N ALA A 14 9.87 -44.19 -29.86
CA ALA A 14 10.44 -45.24 -29.01
C ALA A 14 10.23 -44.93 -27.52
N SER A 15 9.52 -45.82 -26.81
CA SER A 15 9.40 -45.78 -25.35
C SER A 15 10.74 -46.07 -24.67
N LEU A 16 10.99 -45.42 -23.52
CA LEU A 16 12.19 -45.63 -22.70
C LEU A 16 12.37 -47.12 -22.35
N SER A 17 13.57 -47.66 -22.53
CA SER A 17 13.91 -49.00 -22.04
C SER A 17 13.96 -49.04 -20.50
N LEU A 18 13.79 -50.23 -19.92
CA LEU A 18 13.76 -50.41 -18.46
C LEU A 18 15.02 -49.90 -17.73
N SER A 19 16.20 -49.96 -18.36
CA SER A 19 17.43 -49.39 -17.81
C SER A 19 17.43 -47.87 -17.87
N GLU A 20 16.93 -47.28 -18.95
CA GLU A 20 16.88 -45.81 -19.13
C GLU A 20 15.89 -45.16 -18.16
N VAL A 21 14.74 -45.80 -17.89
CA VAL A 21 13.80 -45.33 -16.87
C VAL A 21 14.44 -45.37 -15.48
N LYS A 22 15.21 -46.42 -15.18
CA LYS A 22 15.86 -46.57 -13.88
C LYS A 22 16.89 -45.48 -13.63
N ASP A 23 17.76 -45.22 -14.61
CA ASP A 23 18.81 -44.20 -14.50
C ASP A 23 18.21 -42.79 -14.42
N ALA A 24 17.12 -42.53 -15.13
CA ALA A 24 16.42 -41.24 -15.10
C ALA A 24 15.65 -41.00 -13.79
N VAL A 25 15.14 -42.07 -13.16
CA VAL A 25 14.54 -41.98 -11.81
C VAL A 25 15.60 -41.71 -10.76
N GLU A 26 16.76 -42.37 -10.84
CA GLU A 26 17.88 -42.12 -9.93
C GLU A 26 18.33 -40.65 -10.02
N LEU A 27 18.41 -40.11 -11.25
CA LEU A 27 18.71 -38.70 -11.47
C LEU A 27 17.63 -37.75 -10.94
N TYR A 28 16.34 -38.09 -11.14
CA TYR A 28 15.22 -37.30 -10.63
C TYR A 28 15.18 -37.28 -9.11
N GLU A 29 15.45 -38.41 -8.46
CA GLU A 29 15.47 -38.52 -7.00
C GLU A 29 16.64 -37.77 -6.36
N ASP A 30 17.76 -37.66 -7.06
CA ASP A 30 18.95 -36.89 -6.63
C ASP A 30 18.75 -35.37 -6.72
N LEU A 31 17.66 -34.89 -7.33
CA LEU A 31 17.37 -33.45 -7.41
C LEU A 31 16.92 -32.88 -6.05
N PRO A 32 17.21 -31.59 -5.77
CA PRO A 32 16.65 -30.87 -4.63
C PRO A 32 15.12 -30.95 -4.58
N LEU A 33 14.54 -31.02 -3.38
CA LEU A 33 13.10 -31.21 -3.15
C LEU A 33 12.22 -30.25 -3.97
N VAL A 34 12.59 -28.97 -4.02
CA VAL A 34 11.88 -27.93 -4.78
C VAL A 34 11.85 -28.24 -6.28
N MET A 35 12.97 -28.74 -6.85
CA MET A 35 13.05 -29.03 -8.28
C MET A 35 12.21 -30.25 -8.66
N ARG A 36 12.11 -31.24 -7.77
CA ARG A 36 11.23 -32.40 -7.97
C ARG A 36 9.75 -32.00 -7.95
N ILE A 37 9.36 -31.08 -7.07
CA ILE A 37 7.99 -30.52 -7.03
C ILE A 37 7.66 -29.84 -8.37
N ILE A 38 8.53 -28.97 -8.85
CA ILE A 38 8.32 -28.23 -10.11
C ILE A 38 8.24 -29.19 -11.31
N LEU A 39 9.12 -30.19 -11.38
CA LEU A 39 9.11 -31.15 -12.49
C LEU A 39 7.89 -32.07 -12.48
N ALA A 40 7.37 -32.42 -11.30
CA ALA A 40 6.10 -33.14 -11.19
C ALA A 40 4.92 -32.29 -11.67
N GLU A 41 4.84 -31.03 -11.21
CA GLU A 41 3.79 -30.09 -11.63
C GLU A 41 3.84 -29.80 -13.14
N ALA A 42 5.06 -29.71 -13.71
CA ALA A 42 5.27 -29.49 -15.14
C ALA A 42 4.77 -30.65 -16.03
N VAL A 43 4.32 -31.78 -15.46
CA VAL A 43 3.66 -32.88 -16.17
C VAL A 43 2.31 -33.24 -15.57
N ASP A 44 1.72 -32.27 -14.86
CA ASP A 44 0.40 -32.38 -14.25
C ASP A 44 0.31 -33.59 -13.29
N MET A 45 1.34 -33.76 -12.45
CA MET A 45 1.48 -34.79 -11.40
C MET A 45 1.88 -34.16 -10.05
N ASP A 46 1.61 -34.85 -8.94
CA ASP A 46 2.06 -34.42 -7.61
C ASP A 46 3.48 -34.98 -7.35
N TYR A 47 4.29 -34.26 -6.57
CA TYR A 47 5.60 -34.71 -6.12
C TYR A 47 5.55 -36.07 -5.40
N GLY A 48 4.42 -36.38 -4.75
CA GLY A 48 4.21 -37.66 -4.06
C GLY A 48 3.92 -38.86 -4.97
N ASP A 49 3.75 -38.67 -6.28
CA ASP A 49 3.48 -39.73 -7.24
C ASP A 49 4.76 -40.53 -7.60
N ASP A 50 4.60 -41.73 -8.20
CA ASP A 50 5.74 -42.62 -8.52
C ASP A 50 6.73 -41.89 -9.46
N PRO A 51 8.00 -41.71 -9.05
CA PRO A 51 9.04 -41.07 -9.86
C PRO A 51 9.18 -41.64 -11.26
N LYS A 52 8.89 -42.94 -11.46
CA LYS A 52 8.92 -43.59 -12.79
C LYS A 52 7.89 -43.01 -13.74
N ASP A 53 6.71 -42.68 -13.22
CA ASP A 53 5.60 -42.17 -14.02
C ASP A 53 5.80 -40.69 -14.33
N ILE A 54 6.35 -39.92 -13.38
CA ILE A 54 6.78 -38.52 -13.58
C ILE A 54 7.85 -38.46 -14.68
N VAL A 55 8.91 -39.28 -14.59
CA VAL A 55 9.99 -39.35 -15.58
C VAL A 55 9.48 -39.74 -16.97
N ARG A 56 8.53 -40.68 -17.05
CA ARG A 56 7.93 -41.08 -18.34
C ARG A 56 7.10 -39.97 -18.96
N ARG A 57 6.29 -39.25 -18.18
CA ARG A 57 5.52 -38.11 -18.70
C ARG A 57 6.41 -36.94 -19.10
N LEU A 58 7.49 -36.70 -18.35
CA LEU A 58 8.49 -35.68 -18.71
C LEU A 58 9.13 -36.03 -20.05
N TYR A 59 9.43 -37.30 -20.27
CA TYR A 59 9.96 -37.80 -21.54
C TYR A 59 8.96 -37.65 -22.69
N ASP A 60 7.71 -38.02 -22.49
CA ASP A 60 6.67 -37.91 -23.53
C ASP A 60 6.34 -36.44 -23.88
N ARG A 61 6.44 -35.51 -22.91
CA ARG A 61 6.24 -34.06 -23.12
C ARG A 61 7.44 -33.38 -23.81
N SER A 62 8.63 -34.00 -23.78
CA SER A 62 9.88 -33.46 -24.35
C SER A 62 9.87 -33.33 -25.88
N ASP A 63 9.00 -34.06 -26.59
CA ASP A 63 8.83 -33.95 -28.05
C ASP A 63 8.14 -32.62 -28.49
N SER A 64 7.67 -31.81 -27.54
CA SER A 64 6.97 -30.53 -27.80
C SER A 64 7.78 -29.26 -27.49
N LEU A 65 9.03 -29.41 -27.04
CA LEU A 65 9.92 -28.29 -26.77
C LEU A 65 10.70 -27.92 -28.05
N PRO A 66 10.88 -26.63 -28.39
CA PRO A 66 11.62 -26.23 -29.60
C PRO A 66 13.09 -26.70 -29.54
N MET A 67 13.37 -27.80 -30.23
CA MET A 67 14.65 -28.52 -30.18
C MET A 67 15.85 -27.77 -30.81
N ASP A 68 15.66 -26.57 -31.36
CA ASP A 68 16.76 -25.78 -31.93
C ASP A 68 17.63 -25.11 -30.85
N ASP A 69 17.07 -24.79 -29.69
CA ASP A 69 17.82 -24.24 -28.56
C ASP A 69 18.54 -25.34 -27.76
N VAL A 70 17.94 -26.52 -27.67
CA VAL A 70 18.53 -27.69 -26.98
C VAL A 70 19.61 -28.36 -27.84
N ARG A 71 19.46 -28.41 -29.18
CA ARG A 71 20.48 -28.98 -30.08
C ARG A 71 21.78 -28.21 -30.11
N LYS A 72 21.76 -26.92 -29.79
CA LYS A 72 22.96 -26.09 -29.69
C LYS A 72 23.89 -26.56 -28.56
N TYR A 73 23.35 -27.22 -27.54
CA TYR A 73 24.10 -27.83 -26.44
C TYR A 73 24.60 -29.25 -26.71
N TYR A 74 24.05 -29.95 -27.72
CA TYR A 74 24.28 -31.39 -27.91
C TYR A 74 25.06 -31.77 -29.17
N THR A 75 25.28 -30.85 -30.13
CA THR A 75 25.91 -31.18 -31.43
C THR A 75 27.41 -30.88 -31.55
N GLU A 76 28.04 -30.22 -30.58
CA GLU A 76 29.50 -30.13 -30.50
C GLU A 76 30.01 -30.98 -29.33
N GLY A 77 30.70 -32.06 -29.67
CA GLY A 77 30.95 -33.18 -28.76
C GLY A 77 31.85 -32.89 -27.56
N SER A 78 31.54 -33.63 -26.48
CA SER A 78 32.49 -34.12 -25.46
C SER A 78 32.78 -33.27 -24.22
N LYS A 79 31.79 -32.63 -23.59
CA LYS A 79 31.90 -32.30 -22.15
C LYS A 79 30.56 -32.46 -21.44
N LYS A 80 30.55 -33.20 -20.31
CA LYS A 80 29.52 -33.05 -19.27
C LYS A 80 29.40 -31.55 -18.95
N PRO A 81 28.19 -31.00 -18.73
CA PRO A 81 28.05 -29.61 -18.32
C PRO A 81 29.00 -29.38 -17.14
N SER A 82 29.86 -28.38 -17.25
CA SER A 82 30.76 -28.07 -16.16
C SER A 82 29.91 -27.60 -14.97
N ARG A 83 30.42 -27.76 -13.75
CA ARG A 83 29.77 -27.22 -12.55
C ARG A 83 29.36 -25.75 -12.73
N ARG A 84 30.13 -24.98 -13.51
CA ARG A 84 29.88 -23.59 -13.86
C ARG A 84 28.65 -23.39 -14.74
N ASP A 85 28.35 -24.32 -15.63
CA ASP A 85 27.19 -24.25 -16.54
C ASP A 85 25.89 -24.57 -15.77
N VAL A 86 25.95 -25.52 -14.83
CA VAL A 86 24.84 -25.83 -13.91
C VAL A 86 24.65 -24.69 -12.89
N GLU A 87 25.74 -24.13 -12.37
CA GLU A 87 25.70 -22.92 -11.53
C GLU A 87 25.10 -21.73 -12.30
N THR A 88 25.39 -21.56 -13.60
CA THR A 88 24.82 -20.47 -14.40
C THR A 88 23.30 -20.62 -14.54
N VAL A 89 22.79 -21.83 -14.83
CA VAL A 89 21.34 -22.07 -14.93
C VAL A 89 20.64 -21.91 -13.58
N LEU A 90 21.29 -22.32 -12.47
CA LEU A 90 20.76 -22.10 -11.12
C LEU A 90 20.72 -20.61 -10.76
N ILE A 91 21.77 -19.86 -11.10
CA ILE A 91 21.81 -18.40 -10.92
C ILE A 91 20.71 -17.72 -11.75
N ASP A 92 20.52 -18.12 -13.01
CA ASP A 92 19.47 -17.55 -13.87
C ASP A 92 18.05 -17.87 -13.32
N PHE A 93 17.85 -19.03 -12.70
CA PHE A 93 16.60 -19.42 -12.07
C PHE A 93 16.35 -18.70 -10.74
N GLU A 94 17.37 -18.61 -9.87
CA GLU A 94 17.31 -17.82 -8.64
C GLU A 94 17.03 -16.35 -8.96
N ASP A 95 17.72 -15.79 -9.96
CA ASP A 95 17.46 -14.43 -10.45
C ASP A 95 16.02 -14.26 -10.92
N ALA A 96 15.43 -15.24 -11.64
CA ALA A 96 14.04 -15.17 -12.09
C ALA A 96 13.03 -15.20 -10.93
N VAL A 97 13.23 -16.05 -9.92
CA VAL A 97 12.35 -16.16 -8.74
C VAL A 97 12.49 -14.94 -7.81
N VAL A 98 13.73 -14.47 -7.59
CA VAL A 98 14.01 -13.24 -6.84
C VAL A 98 13.41 -12.04 -7.56
N MET A 99 13.43 -12.03 -8.89
CA MET A 99 12.84 -10.98 -9.70
C MET A 99 11.31 -10.99 -9.66
N GLU A 100 10.67 -12.16 -9.74
CA GLU A 100 9.21 -12.27 -9.60
C GLU A 100 8.73 -11.81 -8.21
N SER A 101 9.40 -12.28 -7.14
CA SER A 101 9.08 -11.86 -5.77
C SER A 101 9.40 -10.38 -5.48
N GLY A 102 10.50 -9.87 -6.03
CA GLY A 102 10.88 -8.46 -5.97
C GLY A 102 9.88 -7.56 -6.70
N VAL A 103 9.42 -7.97 -7.88
CA VAL A 103 8.43 -7.24 -8.68
C VAL A 103 7.05 -7.25 -8.03
N ASP A 104 6.67 -8.35 -7.39
CA ASP A 104 5.46 -8.43 -6.60
C ASP A 104 5.42 -7.34 -5.52
N SER A 105 6.56 -6.97 -4.94
CA SER A 105 6.62 -5.86 -3.98
C SER A 105 6.37 -4.46 -4.59
N GLN A 106 6.46 -4.33 -5.92
CA GLN A 106 6.33 -3.05 -6.62
C GLN A 106 4.87 -2.72 -6.95
N ILE A 107 4.08 -3.72 -7.36
CA ILE A 107 2.66 -3.53 -7.68
C ILE A 107 1.78 -4.02 -6.52
N PRO A 108 0.99 -3.13 -5.87
CA PRO A 108 0.13 -3.55 -4.77
C PRO A 108 -0.90 -4.57 -5.24
N ARG A 109 -1.23 -5.52 -4.36
CA ARG A 109 -2.11 -6.65 -4.69
C ARG A 109 -3.46 -6.24 -5.25
N GLN A 110 -4.02 -5.11 -4.82
CA GLN A 110 -5.31 -4.63 -5.31
C GLN A 110 -5.26 -4.08 -6.74
N ALA A 111 -4.07 -3.71 -7.22
CA ALA A 111 -3.85 -3.18 -8.56
C ALA A 111 -3.44 -4.23 -9.59
N ARG A 112 -3.17 -5.47 -9.16
CA ARG A 112 -2.89 -6.61 -10.05
C ARG A 112 -4.22 -7.13 -10.58
N LYS A 113 -4.39 -7.18 -11.91
CA LYS A 113 -5.63 -7.65 -12.54
C LYS A 113 -5.33 -8.71 -13.58
N ASP A 114 -6.06 -9.81 -13.51
CA ASP A 114 -5.93 -10.93 -14.42
C ASP A 114 -6.11 -10.48 -15.87
N GLY A 115 -5.09 -10.76 -16.70
CA GLY A 115 -5.10 -10.44 -18.14
C GLY A 115 -4.92 -8.96 -18.48
N SER A 116 -4.65 -8.09 -17.50
CA SER A 116 -4.32 -6.68 -17.74
C SER A 116 -2.82 -6.42 -17.93
N ALA A 117 -1.99 -7.41 -17.60
CA ALA A 117 -0.54 -7.33 -17.72
C ALA A 117 -0.12 -7.10 -19.19
N PRO A 118 0.92 -6.27 -19.43
CA PRO A 118 1.43 -6.04 -20.78
C PRO A 118 1.87 -7.35 -21.44
N GLY A 119 1.53 -7.52 -22.72
CA GLY A 119 1.97 -8.69 -23.49
C GLY A 119 3.45 -8.63 -23.86
N SER A 120 4.04 -9.77 -24.20
CA SER A 120 5.44 -9.84 -24.68
C SER A 120 5.70 -8.96 -25.91
N ALA A 121 4.71 -8.84 -26.80
CA ALA A 121 4.77 -7.95 -27.95
C ALA A 121 4.82 -6.47 -27.54
N ASP A 122 4.08 -6.07 -26.50
CA ASP A 122 4.06 -4.70 -25.99
C ASP A 122 5.40 -4.33 -25.35
N ALA A 123 5.99 -5.25 -24.57
CA ALA A 123 7.30 -5.05 -23.94
C ALA A 123 8.43 -4.98 -24.98
N ARG A 124 8.42 -5.86 -25.98
CA ARG A 124 9.39 -5.83 -27.09
C ARG A 124 9.25 -4.56 -27.93
N ALA A 125 8.04 -4.14 -28.24
CA ALA A 125 7.82 -2.92 -29.00
C ALA A 125 8.30 -1.67 -28.25
N PHE A 126 8.08 -1.61 -26.92
CA PHE A 126 8.64 -0.55 -26.07
C PHE A 126 10.17 -0.58 -26.08
N PHE A 127 10.77 -1.76 -25.90
CA PHE A 127 12.22 -1.95 -25.95
C PHE A 127 12.84 -1.47 -27.27
N ASP A 128 12.26 -1.85 -28.41
CA ASP A 128 12.80 -1.53 -29.74
C ASP A 128 12.63 -0.05 -30.11
N LYS A 129 11.51 0.56 -29.72
CA LYS A 129 11.11 1.90 -30.20
C LYS A 129 11.39 3.03 -29.21
N VAL A 130 11.41 2.75 -27.91
CA VAL A 130 11.56 3.76 -26.85
C VAL A 130 12.98 3.76 -26.29
N CYS A 131 13.53 2.59 -25.98
CA CYS A 131 14.90 2.45 -25.47
C CYS A 131 15.94 2.69 -26.58
N GLY A 132 17.20 2.93 -26.19
CA GLY A 132 18.33 3.13 -27.09
C GLY A 132 19.36 4.13 -26.58
N GLN A 133 20.38 4.39 -27.40
CA GLN A 133 21.56 5.20 -27.03
C GLN A 133 21.23 6.63 -26.56
N SER A 134 20.13 7.20 -27.03
CA SER A 134 19.69 8.56 -26.70
C SER A 134 18.75 8.66 -25.51
N THR A 135 18.29 7.53 -24.95
CA THR A 135 17.31 7.44 -23.85
C THR A 135 17.81 6.48 -22.78
N PHE A 136 17.27 5.26 -22.69
CA PHE A 136 17.70 4.22 -21.77
C PHE A 136 18.45 3.15 -22.56
N GLN A 137 19.70 2.87 -22.21
CA GLN A 137 20.54 1.89 -22.91
C GLN A 137 20.37 0.51 -22.26
N PRO A 138 19.57 -0.39 -22.84
CA PRO A 138 19.31 -1.67 -22.23
C PRO A 138 20.56 -2.56 -22.23
N SER A 139 20.78 -3.29 -21.14
CA SER A 139 21.85 -4.29 -21.02
C SER A 139 21.41 -5.67 -21.50
N GLU A 140 20.10 -5.96 -21.45
CA GLU A 140 19.51 -7.25 -21.76
C GLU A 140 18.09 -7.11 -22.32
N PRO A 141 17.54 -8.16 -22.97
CA PRO A 141 16.15 -8.15 -23.44
C PRO A 141 15.14 -8.01 -22.29
N PRO A 142 13.88 -7.58 -22.56
CA PRO A 142 12.86 -7.47 -21.52
C PRO A 142 12.60 -8.81 -20.83
N ILE A 143 12.63 -8.80 -19.49
CA ILE A 143 12.39 -9.97 -18.65
C ILE A 143 10.95 -9.92 -18.15
N ASN A 144 10.23 -11.04 -18.28
CA ASN A 144 8.90 -11.19 -17.71
C ASN A 144 9.02 -11.51 -16.21
N ALA A 145 8.27 -10.78 -15.38
CA ALA A 145 8.21 -11.01 -13.95
C ALA A 145 6.75 -11.03 -13.48
N GLY A 146 5.93 -11.87 -14.12
CA GLY A 146 4.50 -12.00 -13.85
C GLY A 146 3.70 -10.83 -14.42
N GLU A 147 3.26 -9.92 -13.55
CA GLU A 147 2.38 -8.79 -13.88
C GLU A 147 3.08 -7.61 -14.57
N VAL A 148 4.42 -7.60 -14.56
CA VAL A 148 5.21 -6.54 -15.21
C VAL A 148 6.32 -7.12 -16.06
N TRP A 149 6.87 -6.27 -16.93
CA TRP A 149 8.13 -6.52 -17.61
C TRP A 149 9.20 -5.59 -17.07
N VAL A 150 10.42 -6.09 -16.99
CA VAL A 150 11.57 -5.32 -16.51
C VAL A 150 12.59 -5.21 -17.64
N ILE A 151 13.13 -4.01 -17.81
CA ILE A 151 14.25 -3.75 -18.70
C ILE A 151 15.38 -3.15 -17.87
N ARG A 152 16.49 -3.88 -17.76
CA ARG A 152 17.71 -3.38 -17.13
C ARG A 152 18.57 -2.64 -18.14
N GLY A 153 19.34 -1.69 -17.64
CA GLY A 153 20.16 -0.84 -18.49
C GLY A 153 20.66 0.39 -17.76
N THR A 154 21.16 1.35 -18.53
CA THR A 154 21.75 2.58 -18.00
C THR A 154 21.03 3.82 -18.55
N ASN A 155 20.95 4.86 -17.70
CA ASN A 155 20.40 6.15 -18.10
C ASN A 155 21.39 6.90 -19.01
N ALA A 156 20.98 7.23 -20.24
CA ALA A 156 21.79 8.03 -21.16
C ALA A 156 21.50 9.56 -21.09
N LYS A 157 20.68 9.99 -20.13
CA LYS A 157 20.41 11.40 -19.83
C LYS A 157 21.15 11.86 -18.57
N LYS A 158 21.15 13.18 -18.36
CA LYS A 158 21.80 13.83 -17.22
C LYS A 158 21.18 13.49 -15.86
N ASP A 159 19.88 13.24 -15.83
CA ASP A 159 19.07 13.01 -14.63
C ASP A 159 17.86 12.13 -14.99
N ALA A 160 17.17 11.60 -13.99
CA ALA A 160 16.04 10.69 -14.18
C ALA A 160 14.82 11.40 -14.79
N ALA A 161 14.53 12.63 -14.36
CA ALA A 161 13.46 13.44 -14.94
C ALA A 161 13.62 13.61 -16.46
N SER A 162 14.82 13.94 -16.93
CA SER A 162 15.10 14.11 -18.37
C SER A 162 15.03 12.79 -19.13
N LEU A 163 15.32 11.66 -18.47
CA LEU A 163 15.15 10.33 -19.06
C LEU A 163 13.66 10.06 -19.29
N VAL A 164 12.85 10.18 -18.24
CA VAL A 164 11.42 9.90 -18.30
C VAL A 164 10.74 10.81 -19.32
N GLU A 165 11.05 12.12 -19.34
CA GLU A 165 10.51 13.06 -20.34
C GLU A 165 10.89 12.65 -21.78
N ALA A 166 12.14 12.27 -22.01
CA ALA A 166 12.60 11.85 -23.33
C ALA A 166 11.94 10.53 -23.79
N MET A 167 11.72 9.60 -22.85
CA MET A 167 11.03 8.34 -23.13
C MET A 167 9.54 8.55 -23.39
N GLU A 168 8.86 9.38 -22.59
CA GLU A 168 7.46 9.76 -22.80
C GLU A 168 7.25 10.41 -24.17
N LYS A 169 8.09 11.38 -24.53
CA LYS A 169 8.04 12.03 -25.85
C LYS A 169 8.19 11.02 -26.98
N ARG A 170 9.17 10.11 -26.87
CA ARG A 170 9.40 9.09 -27.91
C ARG A 170 8.26 8.08 -27.99
N LEU A 171 7.66 7.74 -26.86
CA LEU A 171 6.50 6.86 -26.78
C LEU A 171 5.28 7.50 -27.47
N GLU A 172 5.03 8.79 -27.24
CA GLU A 172 3.96 9.54 -27.92
C GLU A 172 4.18 9.62 -29.45
N GLU A 173 5.41 9.83 -29.90
CA GLU A 173 5.76 9.93 -31.33
C GLU A 173 5.67 8.57 -32.04
N SER A 174 6.05 7.48 -31.38
CA SER A 174 6.24 6.17 -32.03
C SER A 174 5.11 5.17 -31.79
N MET A 175 4.40 5.28 -30.68
CA MET A 175 3.42 4.28 -30.21
C MET A 175 2.28 4.91 -29.38
N PRO A 176 1.51 5.88 -29.92
CA PRO A 176 0.51 6.62 -29.13
C PRO A 176 -0.58 5.72 -28.51
N SER A 177 -0.98 4.64 -29.20
CA SER A 177 -1.99 3.69 -28.68
C SER A 177 -1.46 2.75 -27.59
N TRP A 178 -0.14 2.62 -27.43
CA TRP A 178 0.45 1.80 -26.37
C TRP A 178 0.21 2.43 -25.00
N SER A 179 0.36 3.75 -24.92
CA SER A 179 0.12 4.56 -23.72
C SER A 179 -1.34 4.57 -23.27
N GLU A 180 -2.28 4.02 -24.05
CA GLU A 180 -3.67 3.88 -23.61
C GLU A 180 -3.84 2.70 -22.64
N ARG A 181 -3.03 1.65 -22.80
CA ARG A 181 -3.14 0.38 -22.06
C ARG A 181 -2.00 0.17 -21.07
N ASN A 182 -0.80 0.63 -21.41
CA ASN A 182 0.41 0.36 -20.64
C ASN A 182 1.01 1.66 -20.08
N ALA A 183 1.77 1.52 -19.01
CA ALA A 183 2.58 2.56 -18.42
C ALA A 183 3.99 2.02 -18.16
N PHE A 184 4.98 2.90 -18.16
CA PHE A 184 6.33 2.57 -17.72
C PHE A 184 6.69 3.36 -16.47
N CYS A 185 7.51 2.76 -15.62
CA CYS A 185 8.02 3.37 -14.40
C CYS A 185 9.54 3.16 -14.31
N TYR A 186 10.28 4.24 -14.05
CA TYR A 186 11.70 4.19 -13.78
C TYR A 186 11.94 4.15 -12.27
N VAL A 187 12.38 3.00 -11.78
CA VAL A 187 12.42 2.67 -10.34
C VAL A 187 13.75 2.03 -9.94
N GLY A 188 14.04 2.00 -8.64
CA GLY A 188 15.17 1.22 -8.12
C GLY A 188 14.97 -0.28 -8.39
N ASP A 189 16.06 -1.01 -8.56
CA ASP A 189 16.03 -2.42 -8.92
C ASP A 189 15.36 -3.26 -7.82
N PRO A 190 14.20 -3.88 -8.07
CA PRO A 190 13.50 -4.63 -7.05
C PRO A 190 14.12 -5.99 -6.74
N SER A 191 15.07 -6.49 -7.55
CA SER A 191 15.53 -7.88 -7.50
C SER A 191 16.85 -8.09 -6.73
N LEU A 192 17.28 -7.15 -5.86
CA LEU A 192 18.48 -7.19 -5.00
C LEU A 192 19.40 -8.40 -5.25
N ARG A 193 20.35 -8.29 -6.21
CA ARG A 193 21.25 -9.40 -6.55
C ARG A 193 22.28 -9.66 -5.45
N GLU A 194 22.49 -10.93 -5.09
CA GLU A 194 23.62 -11.34 -4.24
C GLU A 194 24.95 -10.89 -4.90
N GLY A 195 25.79 -10.18 -4.14
CA GLY A 195 27.08 -9.67 -4.62
C GLY A 195 27.05 -8.30 -5.31
N SER A 196 25.89 -7.63 -5.38
CA SER A 196 25.86 -6.20 -5.71
C SER A 196 26.48 -5.39 -4.56
N GLU A 197 27.53 -4.60 -4.84
CA GLU A 197 28.11 -3.69 -3.84
C GLU A 197 27.14 -2.56 -3.46
N ASP A 198 26.12 -2.32 -4.29
CA ASP A 198 25.09 -1.31 -4.08
C ASP A 198 23.76 -1.98 -3.67
N ILE A 199 23.29 -1.64 -2.47
CA ILE A 199 22.05 -2.17 -1.85
C ILE A 199 20.80 -1.82 -2.70
N PHE A 200 20.92 -0.94 -3.69
CA PHE A 200 19.79 -0.46 -4.48
C PHE A 200 19.77 -0.90 -5.95
N GLY A 201 20.83 -1.57 -6.43
CA GLY A 201 21.02 -1.93 -7.84
C GLY A 201 20.98 -0.73 -8.79
N ASP A 202 21.28 -0.96 -10.08
CA ASP A 202 21.07 0.06 -11.09
C ASP A 202 19.56 0.22 -11.38
N PRO A 203 19.02 1.44 -11.43
CA PRO A 203 17.60 1.65 -11.73
C PRO A 203 17.12 0.96 -13.01
N VAL A 204 15.92 0.41 -12.96
CA VAL A 204 15.31 -0.37 -14.05
C VAL A 204 14.05 0.30 -14.58
N ILE A 205 13.66 -0.06 -15.80
CA ILE A 205 12.36 0.30 -16.36
C ILE A 205 11.39 -0.86 -16.10
N LEU A 206 10.33 -0.58 -15.36
CA LEU A 206 9.16 -1.45 -15.27
C LEU A 206 8.13 -1.06 -16.32
N ILE A 207 7.52 -2.05 -16.96
CA ILE A 207 6.38 -1.88 -17.85
C ILE A 207 5.21 -2.64 -17.22
N ALA A 208 4.14 -1.91 -16.90
CA ALA A 208 2.96 -2.43 -16.23
C ALA A 208 1.68 -1.93 -16.90
N SER A 209 0.54 -2.46 -16.48
CA SER A 209 -0.76 -1.92 -16.90
C SER A 209 -0.92 -0.47 -16.47
N LYS A 210 -1.50 0.36 -17.34
CA LYS A 210 -1.80 1.77 -16.99
C LYS A 210 -2.96 1.88 -16.01
N ASP A 211 -3.92 0.97 -16.13
CA ASP A 211 -5.09 0.93 -15.24
C ASP A 211 -4.77 0.11 -13.99
N MET A 212 -4.22 0.81 -13.00
CA MET A 212 -3.93 0.27 -11.67
C MET A 212 -5.09 0.52 -10.69
N ALA A 213 -6.30 0.80 -11.19
CA ALA A 213 -7.45 0.98 -10.32
C ALA A 213 -7.71 -0.30 -9.49
N PRO A 214 -8.03 -0.18 -8.20
CA PRO A 214 -8.24 -1.32 -7.33
C PRO A 214 -9.44 -2.19 -7.77
N GLU A 215 -9.30 -3.52 -7.75
CA GLU A 215 -10.40 -4.47 -7.96
C GLU A 215 -11.21 -4.78 -6.68
N SER A 216 -11.17 -3.88 -5.69
CA SER A 216 -11.89 -4.09 -4.43
C SER A 216 -13.39 -4.29 -4.66
N SER A 217 -13.98 -5.27 -3.96
CA SER A 217 -15.42 -5.50 -3.98
C SER A 217 -16.19 -4.24 -3.60
N ARG A 218 -17.02 -3.74 -4.52
CA ARG A 218 -17.89 -2.57 -4.29
C ARG A 218 -18.83 -2.78 -3.10
N ALA A 219 -19.26 -4.03 -2.87
CA ALA A 219 -20.12 -4.37 -1.74
C ALA A 219 -19.37 -4.16 -0.41
N LEU A 220 -18.12 -4.61 -0.31
CA LEU A 220 -17.29 -4.42 0.89
C LEU A 220 -17.00 -2.94 1.13
N ALA A 221 -16.70 -2.17 0.08
CA ALA A 221 -16.49 -0.73 0.19
C ALA A 221 -17.73 0.01 0.69
N ASN A 222 -18.91 -0.34 0.16
CA ASN A 222 -20.18 0.25 0.59
C ASN A 222 -20.55 -0.15 2.03
N LEU A 223 -20.34 -1.42 2.41
CA LEU A 223 -20.57 -1.90 3.78
C LEU A 223 -19.64 -1.22 4.78
N SER A 224 -18.34 -1.11 4.45
CA SER A 224 -17.35 -0.36 5.23
C SER A 224 -17.80 1.07 5.45
N SER A 225 -18.21 1.74 4.36
CA SER A 225 -18.63 3.13 4.42
C SER A 225 -19.92 3.33 5.22
N LEU A 226 -20.90 2.44 5.06
CA LEU A 226 -22.13 2.45 5.86
C LEU A 226 -21.85 2.21 7.34
N ALA A 227 -20.97 1.26 7.67
CA ALA A 227 -20.56 0.98 9.04
C ALA A 227 -19.87 2.20 9.68
N ALA A 228 -19.01 2.89 8.93
CA ALA A 228 -18.33 4.10 9.41
C ALA A 228 -19.30 5.28 9.59
N LEU A 229 -20.23 5.51 8.65
CA LEU A 229 -21.27 6.53 8.80
C LEU A 229 -22.19 6.24 10.00
N THR A 230 -22.50 4.96 10.23
CA THR A 230 -23.23 4.52 11.42
C THR A 230 -22.39 4.76 12.67
N GLY A 231 -21.10 4.47 12.65
CA GLY A 231 -20.14 4.77 13.72
C GLY A 231 -20.10 6.27 14.06
N THR A 232 -20.16 7.14 13.06
CA THR A 232 -20.21 8.60 13.25
C THR A 232 -21.49 9.04 13.97
N LEU A 233 -22.63 8.46 13.59
CA LEU A 233 -23.90 8.69 14.26
C LEU A 233 -23.85 8.18 15.71
N LEU A 234 -23.37 6.95 15.93
CA LEU A 234 -23.25 6.35 17.26
C LEU A 234 -22.29 7.12 18.16
N PHE A 235 -21.17 7.60 17.63
CA PHE A 235 -20.24 8.46 18.35
C PHE A 235 -20.92 9.77 18.76
N SER A 236 -21.64 10.40 17.83
CA SER A 236 -22.35 11.65 18.11
C SER A 236 -23.42 11.47 19.19
N LEU A 237 -24.18 10.38 19.13
CA LEU A 237 -25.14 10.00 20.16
C LEU A 237 -24.46 9.70 21.50
N GLY A 238 -23.36 8.95 21.47
CA GLY A 238 -22.58 8.56 22.64
C GLY A 238 -22.02 9.76 23.41
N ALA A 239 -21.62 10.83 22.71
CA ALA A 239 -21.15 12.08 23.31
C ALA A 239 -22.23 12.77 24.18
N PHE A 240 -23.52 12.55 23.89
CA PHE A 240 -24.64 13.03 24.73
C PHE A 240 -25.15 11.95 25.70
N GLY A 241 -24.73 10.70 25.53
CA GLY A 241 -25.21 9.54 26.29
C GLY A 241 -24.87 9.56 27.77
N SER A 242 -24.00 10.47 28.23
CA SER A 242 -23.67 10.69 29.63
C SER A 242 -24.26 11.98 30.22
N ASN A 243 -24.97 12.78 29.41
CA ASN A 243 -25.58 14.01 29.88
C ASN A 243 -26.93 13.73 30.56
N PRO A 244 -27.07 13.96 31.88
CA PRO A 244 -28.28 13.58 32.62
C PRO A 244 -29.52 14.36 32.15
N VAL A 245 -29.37 15.64 31.80
CA VAL A 245 -30.49 16.47 31.34
C VAL A 245 -31.04 15.96 30.01
N VAL A 246 -30.15 15.59 29.09
CA VAL A 246 -30.55 15.01 27.80
C VAL A 246 -31.19 13.64 27.99
N LEU A 247 -30.59 12.78 28.81
CA LEU A 247 -31.12 11.44 29.09
C LEU A 247 -32.50 11.48 29.75
N ASP A 248 -32.71 12.36 30.74
CA ASP A 248 -33.98 12.48 31.42
C ASP A 248 -35.06 12.98 30.46
N ARG A 249 -34.75 13.97 29.61
CA ARG A 249 -35.67 14.44 28.56
C ARG A 249 -36.03 13.34 27.55
N LEU A 250 -35.06 12.50 27.16
CA LEU A 250 -35.32 11.36 26.27
C LEU A 250 -36.19 10.29 26.96
N ARG A 251 -35.97 10.03 28.26
CA ARG A 251 -36.77 9.09 29.05
C ARG A 251 -38.21 9.58 29.21
N GLU A 252 -38.40 10.87 29.48
CA GLU A 252 -39.71 11.51 29.57
C GLU A 252 -40.46 11.41 28.26
N ALA A 253 -39.81 11.77 27.14
CA ALA A 253 -40.37 11.66 25.80
C ALA A 253 -40.84 10.23 25.48
N ASN A 254 -40.01 9.23 25.80
CA ASN A 254 -40.38 7.82 25.65
C ASN A 254 -41.55 7.40 26.57
N ALA A 255 -41.61 7.91 27.80
CA ALA A 255 -42.67 7.59 28.75
C ALA A 255 -44.05 8.12 28.30
N VAL A 256 -44.08 9.24 27.58
CA VAL A 256 -45.32 9.83 27.04
C VAL A 256 -45.57 9.47 25.57
N ALA A 257 -44.74 8.59 24.98
CA ALA A 257 -44.76 8.22 23.56
C ALA A 257 -44.68 9.43 22.60
N ASP A 258 -43.99 10.49 23.02
CA ASP A 258 -43.65 11.63 22.19
C ASP A 258 -42.29 11.39 21.54
N TYR A 259 -42.29 11.16 20.23
CA TYR A 259 -41.08 10.89 19.45
C TYR A 259 -40.68 12.08 18.58
N ASP A 260 -41.18 13.29 18.86
CA ASP A 260 -40.65 14.51 18.26
C ASP A 260 -39.29 14.88 18.89
N LEU A 261 -38.24 14.35 18.27
CA LEU A 261 -36.84 14.54 18.68
C LEU A 261 -36.16 15.69 17.93
N GLY A 262 -36.93 16.66 17.38
CA GLY A 262 -36.36 17.82 16.70
C GLY A 262 -35.32 18.57 17.54
N TRP A 263 -35.61 18.76 18.83
CA TRP A 263 -34.67 19.39 19.78
C TRP A 263 -33.36 18.61 19.94
N PHE A 264 -33.40 17.28 19.85
CA PHE A 264 -32.20 16.46 20.00
C PHE A 264 -31.40 16.44 18.70
N ASN A 265 -32.08 16.45 17.55
CA ASN A 265 -31.44 16.64 16.26
C ASN A 265 -30.69 17.98 16.19
N GLU A 266 -31.24 19.05 16.77
CA GLU A 266 -30.57 20.35 16.86
C GLU A 266 -29.30 20.31 17.73
N LEU A 267 -29.25 19.45 18.76
CA LEU A 267 -28.03 19.24 19.56
C LEU A 267 -26.99 18.38 18.83
N LEU A 268 -27.43 17.35 18.10
CA LEU A 268 -26.54 16.42 17.39
C LEU A 268 -25.92 17.04 16.13
N PHE A 269 -26.70 17.83 15.40
CA PHE A 269 -26.32 18.33 14.08
C PHE A 269 -25.01 19.12 14.08
N PRO A 270 -24.74 20.07 15.00
CA PRO A 270 -23.47 20.80 15.04
C PRO A 270 -22.25 19.89 15.17
N LEU A 271 -22.33 18.82 15.96
CA LEU A 271 -21.25 17.85 16.13
C LEU A 271 -21.00 17.09 14.82
N ALA A 272 -22.04 16.45 14.28
CA ALA A 272 -21.95 15.66 13.06
C ALA A 272 -21.53 16.51 11.85
N ALA A 273 -22.08 17.71 11.71
CA ALA A 273 -21.74 18.64 10.63
C ALA A 273 -20.28 19.12 10.72
N SER A 274 -19.76 19.36 11.93
CA SER A 274 -18.36 19.77 12.11
C SER A 274 -17.38 18.65 11.80
N ILE A 275 -17.68 17.42 12.25
CA ILE A 275 -16.91 16.22 11.88
C ILE A 275 -16.89 16.05 10.35
N GLY A 276 -18.05 16.20 9.71
CA GLY A 276 -18.17 16.14 8.26
C GLY A 276 -17.43 17.27 7.53
N ALA A 277 -17.46 18.49 8.07
CA ALA A 277 -16.77 19.65 7.48
C ALA A 277 -15.24 19.50 7.56
N ILE A 278 -14.72 18.97 8.67
CA ILE A 278 -13.30 18.64 8.81
C ILE A 278 -12.89 17.61 7.76
N GLN A 279 -13.63 16.51 7.62
CA GLN A 279 -13.29 15.50 6.60
C GLN A 279 -13.43 16.04 5.18
N LEU A 280 -14.47 16.84 4.92
CA LEU A 280 -14.66 17.46 3.62
C LEU A 280 -13.45 18.35 3.27
N SER A 281 -12.89 19.07 4.24
CA SER A 281 -11.69 19.88 4.00
C SER A 281 -10.47 19.05 3.62
N HIS A 282 -10.30 17.88 4.26
CA HIS A 282 -9.28 16.90 3.92
C HIS A 282 -9.45 16.39 2.48
N GLU A 283 -10.65 15.92 2.13
CA GLU A 283 -10.93 15.38 0.79
C GLU A 283 -10.81 16.43 -0.31
N LEU A 284 -11.25 17.66 -0.06
CA LEU A 284 -11.11 18.75 -1.02
C LEU A 284 -9.65 19.08 -1.30
N ALA A 285 -8.75 18.94 -0.32
CA ALA A 285 -7.33 19.13 -0.52
C ALA A 285 -6.72 18.03 -1.41
N HIS A 286 -7.10 16.76 -1.20
CA HIS A 286 -6.76 15.64 -2.09
C HIS A 286 -7.25 15.90 -3.52
N LEU A 287 -8.51 16.29 -3.69
CA LEU A 287 -9.10 16.57 -5.01
C LEU A 287 -8.43 17.76 -5.70
N PHE A 288 -8.04 18.79 -4.95
CA PHE A 288 -7.32 19.92 -5.48
C PHE A 288 -5.96 19.50 -6.06
N VAL A 289 -5.16 18.73 -5.30
CA VAL A 289 -3.86 18.23 -5.77
C VAL A 289 -4.04 17.25 -6.93
N ALA A 290 -5.01 16.34 -6.83
CA ALA A 290 -5.28 15.38 -7.90
C ALA A 290 -5.62 16.08 -9.21
N LYS A 291 -6.42 17.15 -9.17
CA LYS A 291 -6.73 17.96 -10.36
C LYS A 291 -5.50 18.72 -10.88
N ARG A 292 -4.71 19.32 -9.98
CA ARG A 292 -3.49 20.08 -10.32
C ARG A 292 -2.47 19.21 -11.04
N ASP A 293 -2.28 17.97 -10.58
CA ASP A 293 -1.24 17.06 -11.07
C ASP A 293 -1.76 16.01 -12.07
N GLY A 294 -3.06 16.04 -12.40
CA GLY A 294 -3.66 15.09 -13.31
C GLY A 294 -3.76 13.66 -12.77
N LEU A 295 -3.77 13.49 -11.44
CA LEU A 295 -3.92 12.20 -10.79
C LEU A 295 -5.37 11.70 -10.92
N LYS A 296 -5.51 10.42 -11.26
CA LYS A 296 -6.81 9.75 -11.30
C LYS A 296 -7.01 9.01 -9.98
N VAL A 297 -8.03 9.42 -9.22
CA VAL A 297 -8.34 8.83 -7.90
C VAL A 297 -9.68 8.09 -7.91
N THR A 298 -9.83 7.11 -7.02
CA THR A 298 -11.13 6.51 -6.69
C THR A 298 -11.94 7.47 -5.82
N PRO A 299 -13.28 7.33 -5.78
CA PRO A 299 -14.05 7.85 -4.66
C PRO A 299 -13.52 7.27 -3.33
N PRO A 300 -13.59 8.03 -2.22
CA PRO A 300 -13.13 7.55 -0.93
C PRO A 300 -14.02 6.42 -0.43
N THR A 301 -13.40 5.37 0.11
CA THR A 301 -14.07 4.38 0.95
C THR A 301 -13.87 4.74 2.41
N ILE A 302 -14.94 4.88 3.18
CA ILE A 302 -14.80 5.24 4.60
C ILE A 302 -14.48 3.99 5.41
N LEU A 303 -13.42 4.05 6.20
CA LEU A 303 -12.96 2.97 7.06
C LEU A 303 -13.60 3.08 8.45
N PRO A 304 -14.24 2.01 8.97
CA PRO A 304 -14.89 2.03 10.28
C PRO A 304 -13.84 2.04 11.40
N SER A 305 -14.23 2.57 12.56
CA SER A 305 -13.41 2.59 13.77
C SER A 305 -14.18 2.03 14.96
N LEU A 306 -13.46 1.45 15.92
CA LEU A 306 -13.94 1.20 17.27
C LEU A 306 -13.36 2.30 18.18
N GLY A 307 -14.17 3.31 18.50
CA GLY A 307 -13.81 4.41 19.41
C GLY A 307 -13.73 5.80 18.79
N LEU A 308 -13.63 5.91 17.46
CA LEU A 308 -13.74 7.18 16.72
C LEU A 308 -14.99 7.19 15.81
N PRO A 309 -15.45 8.37 15.36
CA PRO A 309 -16.54 8.47 14.38
C PRO A 309 -16.32 7.61 13.13
N TYR A 310 -15.09 7.61 12.64
CA TYR A 310 -14.55 6.77 11.58
C TYR A 310 -13.02 6.77 11.71
N LEU A 311 -12.35 5.92 10.96
CA LEU A 311 -10.91 5.78 11.04
C LEU A 311 -10.17 6.65 10.01
N SER A 312 -10.63 6.63 8.77
CA SER A 312 -9.99 7.28 7.62
C SER A 312 -10.90 7.22 6.39
N PHE A 313 -10.60 8.03 5.37
CA PHE A 313 -11.21 7.97 4.05
C PHE A 313 -10.16 7.46 3.04
N LEU A 314 -10.31 6.21 2.62
CA LEU A 314 -9.35 5.55 1.74
C LEU A 314 -9.56 5.97 0.28
N ASN A 315 -8.70 6.87 -0.19
CA ASN A 315 -8.53 7.21 -1.60
C ASN A 315 -7.43 6.37 -2.23
N ARG A 316 -7.64 5.88 -3.46
CA ARG A 316 -6.64 5.11 -4.22
C ARG A 316 -6.36 5.73 -5.56
N LEU A 317 -5.10 5.68 -5.98
CA LEU A 317 -4.67 6.10 -7.30
C LEU A 317 -5.01 5.02 -8.32
N LYS A 318 -5.40 5.43 -9.53
CA LYS A 318 -5.81 4.54 -10.63
C LYS A 318 -4.75 4.36 -11.71
N ALA A 319 -3.69 5.15 -11.66
CA ALA A 319 -2.60 5.13 -12.63
C ALA A 319 -1.33 5.71 -11.98
N PRO A 320 -0.14 5.29 -12.42
CA PRO A 320 1.14 5.77 -11.91
C PRO A 320 1.20 7.31 -11.80
N PRO A 321 1.46 7.86 -10.60
CA PRO A 321 1.80 9.26 -10.43
C PRO A 321 3.03 9.62 -11.26
N LYS A 322 3.18 10.90 -11.59
CA LYS A 322 4.32 11.37 -12.38
C LYS A 322 5.65 11.09 -11.67
N ASP A 323 5.74 11.46 -10.40
CA ASP A 323 6.96 11.43 -9.60
C ASP A 323 6.62 11.45 -8.10
N PHE A 324 7.66 11.33 -7.26
CA PHE A 324 7.49 11.45 -5.82
C PHE A 324 7.05 12.82 -5.33
N VAL A 325 7.27 13.89 -6.10
CA VAL A 325 6.77 15.21 -5.74
C VAL A 325 5.25 15.23 -5.80
N SER A 326 4.67 14.67 -6.86
CA SER A 326 3.23 14.54 -6.99
C SER A 326 2.62 13.59 -5.95
N LEU A 327 3.28 12.46 -5.67
CA LEU A 327 2.84 11.53 -4.63
C LEU A 327 2.88 12.16 -3.23
N TRP A 328 3.95 12.91 -2.92
CA TRP A 328 4.09 13.62 -1.65
C TRP A 328 3.03 14.71 -1.51
N ASP A 329 2.84 15.53 -2.54
CA ASP A 329 1.88 16.63 -2.50
C ASP A 329 0.46 16.08 -2.29
N PHE A 330 0.12 14.93 -2.91
CA PHE A 330 -1.16 14.26 -2.71
C PHE A 330 -1.29 13.73 -1.28
N GLY A 331 -0.33 12.91 -0.81
CA GLY A 331 -0.37 12.34 0.54
C GLY A 331 -0.32 13.39 1.65
N PHE A 332 0.33 14.53 1.45
CA PHE A 332 0.45 15.57 2.49
C PHE A 332 -0.79 16.47 2.57
N ALA A 333 -1.43 16.78 1.44
CA ALA A 333 -2.44 17.83 1.36
C ALA A 333 -3.69 17.55 2.20
N GLY A 334 -4.22 16.31 2.14
CA GLY A 334 -5.39 15.90 2.91
C GLY A 334 -5.18 16.08 4.41
N PRO A 335 -4.23 15.38 5.04
CA PRO A 335 -3.99 15.49 6.46
C PRO A 335 -3.59 16.90 6.92
N ALA A 336 -2.83 17.65 6.12
CA ALA A 336 -2.48 19.03 6.47
C ALA A 336 -3.71 19.94 6.55
N ALA A 337 -4.61 19.86 5.56
CA ALA A 337 -5.85 20.63 5.56
C ALA A 337 -6.79 20.18 6.69
N GLY A 338 -6.93 18.88 6.89
CA GLY A 338 -7.77 18.32 7.95
C GLY A 338 -7.26 18.62 9.34
N LEU A 339 -5.95 18.58 9.60
CA LEU A 339 -5.34 19.02 10.86
C LEU A 339 -5.58 20.50 11.13
N ALA A 340 -5.41 21.36 10.12
CA ALA A 340 -5.64 22.79 10.25
C ALA A 340 -7.12 23.09 10.59
N ALA A 341 -8.06 22.45 9.90
CA ALA A 341 -9.48 22.56 10.19
C ALA A 341 -9.81 22.03 11.59
N SER A 342 -9.29 20.86 11.94
CA SER A 342 -9.48 20.24 13.25
C SER A 342 -8.99 21.13 14.38
N PHE A 343 -7.81 21.73 14.22
CA PHE A 343 -7.25 22.67 15.19
C PHE A 343 -8.13 23.91 15.35
N ALA A 344 -8.64 24.48 14.23
CA ALA A 344 -9.54 25.63 14.28
C ALA A 344 -10.86 25.31 15.00
N PHE A 345 -11.47 24.16 14.71
CA PHE A 345 -12.68 23.68 15.41
C PHE A 345 -12.41 23.42 16.89
N LEU A 346 -11.26 22.83 17.23
CA LEU A 346 -10.89 22.56 18.62
C LEU A 346 -10.76 23.87 19.41
N VAL A 347 -9.92 24.80 18.95
CA VAL A 347 -9.68 26.08 19.66
C VAL A 347 -10.97 26.91 19.73
N GLY A 348 -11.69 27.05 18.61
CA GLY A 348 -12.95 27.79 18.58
C GLY A 348 -14.01 27.15 19.47
N GLY A 349 -14.10 25.82 19.47
CA GLY A 349 -15.00 25.08 20.36
C GLY A 349 -14.63 25.20 21.83
N LEU A 350 -13.35 25.19 22.18
CA LEU A 350 -12.89 25.36 23.56
C LEU A 350 -13.20 26.77 24.06
N GLN A 351 -13.03 27.80 23.23
CA GLN A 351 -13.48 29.16 23.54
C GLN A 351 -14.99 29.22 23.78
N LEU A 352 -15.79 28.61 22.90
CA LEU A 352 -17.25 28.56 23.08
C LEU A 352 -17.64 27.79 24.34
N THR A 353 -16.88 26.76 24.73
CA THR A 353 -17.10 25.99 25.96
C THR A 353 -16.96 26.86 27.21
N THR A 354 -16.02 27.81 27.23
CA THR A 354 -15.79 28.65 28.41
C THR A 354 -16.71 29.87 28.48
N THR A 355 -17.33 30.25 27.37
CA THR A 355 -18.21 31.44 27.28
C THR A 355 -19.69 31.12 27.13
N VAL A 356 -20.07 29.84 27.02
CA VAL A 356 -21.47 29.42 26.94
C VAL A 356 -22.21 29.83 28.22
N ASP A 357 -23.47 30.26 28.07
CA ASP A 357 -24.30 30.58 29.22
C ASP A 357 -24.65 29.34 30.05
N ALA A 358 -24.99 29.56 31.32
CA ALA A 358 -25.21 28.48 32.28
C ALA A 358 -26.40 27.57 31.93
N GLU A 359 -27.38 28.04 31.16
CA GLU A 359 -28.54 27.23 30.77
C GLU A 359 -28.16 26.29 29.60
N ALA A 360 -27.53 26.83 28.56
CA ALA A 360 -27.04 26.04 27.43
C ALA A 360 -25.93 25.06 27.84
N ALA A 361 -25.07 25.44 28.80
CA ALA A 361 -24.02 24.58 29.35
C ALA A 361 -24.55 23.21 29.83
N ARG A 362 -25.79 23.16 30.32
CA ARG A 362 -26.42 21.93 30.83
C ARG A 362 -26.69 20.89 29.74
N TYR A 363 -26.74 21.30 28.48
CA TYR A 363 -27.01 20.44 27.33
C TYR A 363 -25.74 20.05 26.57
N LEU A 364 -24.55 20.47 27.02
CA LEU A 364 -23.32 20.14 26.32
C LEU A 364 -23.08 18.62 26.25
N PRO A 365 -22.57 18.10 25.12
CA PRO A 365 -22.00 16.76 25.08
C PRO A 365 -20.73 16.72 25.93
N ALA A 366 -20.27 15.52 26.26
CA ALA A 366 -19.08 15.32 27.06
C ALA A 366 -18.19 14.19 26.53
N LEU A 367 -16.89 14.31 26.78
CA LEU A 367 -15.93 13.23 26.55
C LEU A 367 -15.42 12.68 27.89
N PRO A 368 -15.18 11.37 28.01
CA PRO A 368 -14.51 10.81 29.17
C PRO A 368 -13.10 11.40 29.32
N VAL A 369 -12.67 11.66 30.56
CA VAL A 369 -11.30 12.12 30.85
C VAL A 369 -10.26 11.17 30.25
N ALA A 370 -10.49 9.85 30.39
CA ALA A 370 -9.65 8.81 29.80
C ALA A 370 -9.47 8.97 28.27
N PHE A 371 -10.55 9.32 27.56
CA PHE A 371 -10.48 9.53 26.11
C PHE A 371 -9.68 10.79 25.76
N VAL A 372 -9.85 11.87 26.52
CA VAL A 372 -9.10 13.12 26.32
C VAL A 372 -7.59 12.91 26.57
N LYS A 373 -7.24 12.04 27.53
CA LYS A 373 -5.86 11.65 27.83
C LYS A 373 -5.17 10.85 26.75
N LEU A 374 -5.89 10.30 25.78
CA LEU A 374 -5.27 9.61 24.64
C LEU A 374 -4.44 10.56 23.75
N SER A 375 -4.61 11.87 23.92
CA SER A 375 -3.89 12.88 23.14
C SER A 375 -3.13 13.84 24.03
N THR A 376 -1.79 13.87 23.90
CA THR A 376 -0.96 14.87 24.58
C THR A 376 -1.28 16.29 24.13
N LEU A 377 -1.32 16.55 22.82
CA LEU A 377 -1.65 17.87 22.29
C LEU A 377 -3.10 18.25 22.60
N GLY A 378 -4.05 17.38 22.27
CA GLY A 378 -5.47 17.66 22.45
C GLY A 378 -5.84 17.83 23.92
N GLY A 379 -5.37 16.91 24.78
CA GLY A 379 -5.63 16.94 26.22
C GLY A 379 -5.02 18.17 26.89
N THR A 380 -3.79 18.54 26.52
CA THR A 380 -3.15 19.78 27.03
C THR A 380 -3.97 21.02 26.64
N LEU A 381 -4.47 21.10 25.40
CA LEU A 381 -5.32 22.23 24.98
C LEU A 381 -6.64 22.27 25.76
N VAL A 382 -7.27 21.11 25.98
CA VAL A 382 -8.50 21.02 26.78
C VAL A 382 -8.25 21.50 28.22
N ASP A 383 -7.18 21.04 28.86
CA ASP A 383 -6.80 21.47 30.22
C ASP A 383 -6.47 22.96 30.29
N GLN A 384 -5.77 23.51 29.29
CA GLN A 384 -5.44 24.94 29.26
C GLN A 384 -6.67 25.83 29.19
N PHE A 385 -7.65 25.47 28.36
CA PHE A 385 -8.86 26.31 28.19
C PHE A 385 -9.90 26.06 29.27
N VAL A 386 -10.13 24.80 29.65
CA VAL A 386 -11.24 24.40 30.52
C VAL A 386 -10.76 24.10 31.95
N GLY A 387 -9.59 23.49 32.10
CA GLY A 387 -8.98 23.13 33.39
C GLY A 387 -8.17 24.24 34.06
N GLY A 388 -7.97 25.38 33.39
CA GLY A 388 -7.16 26.49 33.89
C GLY A 388 -5.64 26.26 33.75
N GLY A 389 -5.21 25.22 33.04
CA GLY A 389 -3.81 24.95 32.71
C GLY A 389 -2.96 24.42 33.87
N THR A 390 -3.58 23.94 34.95
CA THR A 390 -2.90 23.39 36.13
C THR A 390 -2.67 21.87 36.04
N GLY A 391 -3.17 21.21 35.00
CA GLY A 391 -3.16 19.75 34.86
C GLY A 391 -4.22 19.03 35.70
N MET A 392 -4.93 19.73 36.58
CA MET A 392 -5.88 19.13 37.53
C MET A 392 -7.06 18.43 36.85
N LEU A 393 -7.50 18.91 35.68
CA LEU A 393 -8.56 18.25 34.90
C LEU A 393 -8.07 16.87 34.41
N LEU A 394 -6.77 16.76 34.17
CA LEU A 394 -6.11 15.57 33.66
C LEU A 394 -5.49 14.72 34.78
N GLU A 395 -5.50 15.14 36.03
CA GLU A 395 -5.16 14.25 37.15
C GLU A 395 -6.34 13.33 37.53
N GLN A 396 -7.55 13.64 37.05
CA GLN A 396 -8.73 12.83 37.30
C GLN A 396 -8.61 11.46 36.63
N THR A 397 -8.90 10.39 37.39
CA THR A 397 -8.92 9.01 36.88
C THR A 397 -10.26 8.66 36.23
N GLU A 398 -11.33 9.31 36.65
CA GLU A 398 -12.70 9.11 36.17
C GLU A 398 -13.39 10.46 36.02
N GLY A 399 -14.29 10.58 35.05
CA GLY A 399 -15.07 11.79 34.84
C GLY A 399 -15.45 12.01 33.38
N MET A 400 -16.41 12.92 33.19
CA MET A 400 -16.87 13.41 31.90
C MET A 400 -16.57 14.90 31.83
N ILE A 401 -15.96 15.34 30.73
CA ILE A 401 -15.61 16.74 30.47
C ILE A 401 -16.64 17.30 29.48
N PRO A 402 -17.57 18.17 29.92
CA PRO A 402 -18.51 18.84 29.03
C PRO A 402 -17.76 19.77 28.07
N LEU A 403 -18.04 19.67 26.78
CA LEU A 403 -17.37 20.41 25.73
C LEU A 403 -18.37 20.87 24.68
N HIS A 404 -18.13 22.04 24.07
CA HIS A 404 -18.88 22.45 22.89
C HIS A 404 -18.75 21.41 21.77
N PRO A 405 -19.80 21.12 20.98
CA PRO A 405 -19.74 20.19 19.84
C PRO A 405 -18.53 20.39 18.92
N PHE A 406 -18.15 21.65 18.67
CA PHE A 406 -16.98 21.99 17.86
C PHE A 406 -15.66 21.55 18.49
N ALA A 407 -15.54 21.61 19.82
CA ALA A 407 -14.34 21.17 20.52
C ALA A 407 -14.18 19.65 20.39
N ILE A 408 -15.27 18.90 20.57
CA ILE A 408 -15.27 17.45 20.38
C ILE A 408 -14.91 17.11 18.92
N ALA A 409 -15.56 17.76 17.94
CA ALA A 409 -15.28 17.54 16.53
C ALA A 409 -13.81 17.84 16.17
N GLY A 410 -13.25 18.94 16.68
CA GLY A 410 -11.85 19.29 16.49
C GLY A 410 -10.89 18.32 17.16
N PHE A 411 -11.19 17.86 18.37
CA PHE A 411 -10.38 16.88 19.08
C PHE A 411 -10.30 15.55 18.32
N VAL A 412 -11.46 14.98 17.93
CA VAL A 412 -11.46 13.73 17.15
C VAL A 412 -10.92 13.92 15.74
N GLY A 413 -11.13 15.10 15.14
CA GLY A 413 -10.55 15.45 13.85
C GLY A 413 -9.02 15.45 13.88
N LEU A 414 -8.40 15.98 14.97
CA LEU A 414 -6.95 15.92 15.15
C LEU A 414 -6.48 14.47 15.21
N MET A 415 -7.17 13.62 15.99
CA MET A 415 -6.86 12.19 16.10
C MET A 415 -6.90 11.51 14.74
N ILE A 416 -8.01 11.63 14.00
CA ILE A 416 -8.24 10.99 12.70
C ILE A 416 -7.17 11.42 11.68
N ASN A 417 -6.95 12.72 11.51
CA ASN A 417 -5.96 13.20 10.55
C ASN A 417 -4.51 12.84 10.96
N SER A 418 -4.25 12.66 12.25
CA SER A 418 -2.96 12.17 12.73
C SER A 418 -2.79 10.67 12.48
N LEU A 419 -3.85 9.87 12.57
CA LEU A 419 -3.85 8.46 12.18
C LEU A 419 -3.56 8.29 10.68
N ASP A 420 -4.09 9.18 9.84
CA ASP A 420 -3.77 9.19 8.40
C ASP A 420 -2.30 9.48 8.11
N LEU A 421 -1.62 10.21 9.00
CA LEU A 421 -0.18 10.51 8.90
C LEU A 421 0.73 9.41 9.45
N ILE A 422 0.19 8.35 10.08
CA ILE A 422 1.03 7.22 10.48
C ILE A 422 1.59 6.55 9.22
N PRO A 423 2.92 6.40 9.07
CA PRO A 423 3.53 5.94 7.83
C PRO A 423 3.50 4.42 7.68
N ILE A 424 2.30 3.82 7.60
CA ILE A 424 2.11 2.38 7.39
C ILE A 424 1.26 2.08 6.15
N GLY A 425 1.71 1.09 5.37
CA GLY A 425 0.95 0.58 4.23
C GLY A 425 0.74 1.65 3.15
N GLY A 426 -0.52 1.92 2.79
CA GLY A 426 -0.95 2.91 1.81
C GLY A 426 -1.73 4.08 2.42
N SER A 427 -1.46 4.42 3.68
CA SER A 427 -1.96 5.66 4.30
C SER A 427 -1.36 6.90 3.62
N ASP A 428 -1.94 8.07 3.90
CA ASP A 428 -1.40 9.33 3.40
C ASP A 428 0.01 9.62 3.94
N GLY A 429 0.26 9.31 5.22
CA GLY A 429 1.58 9.34 5.83
C GLY A 429 2.57 8.38 5.19
N ALA A 430 2.10 7.22 4.72
CA ALA A 430 2.93 6.27 4.00
C ALA A 430 3.34 6.78 2.63
N ARG A 431 2.44 7.45 1.90
CA ARG A 431 2.77 8.13 0.63
C ARG A 431 3.82 9.22 0.82
N VAL A 432 3.66 10.02 1.87
CA VAL A 432 4.62 11.06 2.27
C VAL A 432 5.99 10.44 2.57
N MET A 433 6.03 9.40 3.40
CA MET A 433 7.27 8.75 3.80
C MET A 433 7.95 8.00 2.63
N GLN A 434 7.18 7.30 1.80
CA GLN A 434 7.66 6.65 0.58
C GLN A 434 8.28 7.65 -0.39
N SER A 435 7.72 8.86 -0.49
CA SER A 435 8.27 9.91 -1.34
C SER A 435 9.61 10.46 -0.85
N ILE A 436 9.88 10.35 0.45
CA ILE A 436 11.13 10.81 1.09
C ILE A 436 12.20 9.72 1.07
N LEU A 437 11.85 8.52 1.55
CA LEU A 437 12.81 7.43 1.77
C LEU A 437 12.81 6.36 0.66
N GLY A 438 11.87 6.44 -0.27
CA GLY A 438 11.62 5.39 -1.25
C GLY A 438 10.90 4.19 -0.69
N ARG A 439 10.73 3.19 -1.55
CA ARG A 439 10.00 1.95 -1.24
C ARG A 439 10.63 1.17 -0.10
N LEU A 440 11.94 0.88 -0.19
CA LEU A 440 12.64 0.12 0.85
C LEU A 440 12.60 0.84 2.20
N GLY A 441 12.89 2.14 2.22
CA GLY A 441 12.83 2.94 3.43
C GLY A 441 11.43 2.97 4.03
N GLN A 442 10.39 3.08 3.20
CA GLN A 442 9.01 3.01 3.67
C GLN A 442 8.62 1.63 4.21
N THR A 443 9.10 0.54 3.61
CA THR A 443 8.88 -0.81 4.13
C THR A 443 9.51 -0.97 5.52
N VAL A 444 10.74 -0.47 5.71
CA VAL A 444 11.43 -0.49 7.01
C VAL A 444 10.67 0.34 8.04
N VAL A 445 10.30 1.58 7.70
CA VAL A 445 9.51 2.45 8.59
C VAL A 445 8.18 1.82 8.94
N SER A 446 7.45 1.28 7.95
CA SER A 446 6.18 0.60 8.19
C SER A 446 6.35 -0.55 9.17
N GLY A 447 7.38 -1.38 9.00
CA GLY A 447 7.70 -2.49 9.90
C GLY A 447 7.96 -2.03 11.34
N ILE A 448 8.76 -0.96 11.51
CA ILE A 448 9.04 -0.39 12.84
C ILE A 448 7.76 0.13 13.50
N VAL A 449 6.91 0.82 12.73
CA VAL A 449 5.64 1.36 13.26
C VAL A 449 4.66 0.24 13.60
N TYR A 450 4.54 -0.79 12.77
CA TYR A 450 3.73 -1.98 13.09
C TYR A 450 4.20 -2.65 14.37
N LEU A 451 5.51 -2.83 14.55
CA LEU A 451 6.07 -3.37 15.80
C LEU A 451 5.77 -2.46 16.99
N GLY A 452 5.85 -1.13 16.81
CA GLY A 452 5.47 -0.14 17.82
C GLY A 452 3.99 -0.25 18.22
N LEU A 453 3.09 -0.41 17.25
CA LEU A 453 1.66 -0.60 17.50
C LEU A 453 1.37 -1.92 18.24
N ILE A 454 2.04 -3.01 17.87
CA ILE A 454 1.94 -4.30 18.57
C ILE A 454 2.46 -4.17 20.00
N PHE A 455 3.60 -3.51 20.20
CA PHE A 455 4.16 -3.28 21.53
C PHE A 455 3.23 -2.43 22.39
N ALA A 456 2.67 -1.36 21.82
CA ALA A 456 1.70 -0.50 22.50
C ALA A 456 0.44 -1.28 22.91
N LEU A 457 -0.06 -2.18 22.07
CA LEU A 457 -1.17 -3.08 22.39
C LEU A 457 -0.85 -4.03 23.56
N LEU A 458 0.35 -4.61 23.59
CA LEU A 458 0.76 -5.56 24.63
C LEU A 458 0.93 -4.90 26.01
N LEU A 459 1.26 -3.61 26.05
CA LEU A 459 1.51 -2.87 27.29
C LEU A 459 0.29 -2.13 27.83
N SER A 460 -0.77 -2.00 27.05
CA SER A 460 -1.93 -1.18 27.41
C SER A 460 -3.05 -1.95 28.10
N ASN A 461 -3.75 -1.28 29.02
CA ASN A 461 -5.02 -1.72 29.59
C ASN A 461 -6.18 -0.90 28.98
N ASP A 462 -7.26 -1.59 28.57
CA ASP A 462 -8.64 -1.16 28.19
C ASP A 462 -8.87 0.06 27.26
N GLN A 463 -7.86 0.87 26.92
CA GLN A 463 -8.05 2.16 26.21
C GLN A 463 -7.40 2.21 24.82
N MET A 464 -6.78 1.12 24.35
CA MET A 464 -6.10 1.04 23.04
C MET A 464 -6.96 0.47 21.90
N ASP A 465 -8.28 0.41 22.07
CA ASP A 465 -9.21 -0.06 21.02
C ASP A 465 -9.05 0.71 19.71
N ILE A 466 -8.67 2.00 19.77
CA ILE A 466 -8.45 2.84 18.58
C ILE A 466 -7.20 2.40 17.81
N PHE A 467 -6.06 2.22 18.47
CA PHE A 467 -4.81 1.81 17.80
C PHE A 467 -4.87 0.35 17.34
N PHE A 468 -5.54 -0.49 18.11
CA PHE A 468 -5.81 -1.88 17.73
C PHE A 468 -6.70 -1.96 16.50
N SER A 469 -7.84 -1.26 16.51
CA SER A 469 -8.73 -1.20 15.35
C SER A 469 -8.03 -0.57 14.15
N TYR A 470 -7.19 0.45 14.35
CA TYR A 470 -6.36 1.03 13.31
C TYR A 470 -5.41 0.00 12.69
N ALA A 471 -4.66 -0.74 13.50
CA ALA A 471 -3.72 -1.75 13.03
C ALA A 471 -4.42 -2.88 12.24
N ILE A 472 -5.57 -3.36 12.72
CA ILE A 472 -6.37 -4.39 12.02
C ILE A 472 -6.88 -3.85 10.70
N VAL A 473 -7.56 -2.70 10.72
CA VAL A 473 -8.17 -2.13 9.51
C VAL A 473 -7.10 -1.78 8.49
N ASN A 474 -5.96 -1.22 8.89
CA ASN A 474 -4.84 -0.97 7.99
C ASN A 474 -4.29 -2.28 7.41
N THR A 475 -4.07 -3.32 8.22
CA THR A 475 -3.57 -4.62 7.74
C THR A 475 -4.51 -5.24 6.70
N LEU A 476 -5.82 -5.08 6.87
CA LEU A 476 -6.83 -5.62 5.95
C LEU A 476 -7.02 -4.76 4.70
N ALA A 477 -7.05 -3.43 4.85
CA ALA A 477 -7.44 -2.51 3.80
C ALA A 477 -6.27 -1.81 3.11
N GLN A 478 -5.15 -1.58 3.80
CA GLN A 478 -4.09 -0.66 3.38
C GLN A 478 -2.67 -1.23 3.47
N ARG A 479 -2.43 -2.52 3.76
CA ARG A 479 -1.06 -3.00 4.06
C ARG A 479 0.00 -2.83 2.96
N ASP A 480 -0.43 -2.77 1.70
CA ASP A 480 0.49 -2.77 0.56
C ASP A 480 0.99 -1.34 0.27
N LEU A 481 2.21 -1.21 -0.28
CA LEU A 481 2.76 0.08 -0.70
C LEU A 481 1.93 0.71 -1.83
N GLU A 482 2.11 2.01 -2.05
CA GLU A 482 1.44 2.67 -3.17
C GLU A 482 2.00 2.21 -4.53
N ILE A 483 1.16 2.30 -5.57
CA ILE A 483 1.55 2.03 -6.97
C ILE A 483 2.80 2.83 -7.39
N PRO A 484 3.63 2.31 -8.31
CA PRO A 484 4.86 2.98 -8.72
C PRO A 484 4.62 4.30 -9.41
N CYS A 485 5.46 5.28 -9.07
CA CYS A 485 5.53 6.53 -9.83
C CYS A 485 6.31 6.28 -11.13
N ARG A 486 6.04 7.09 -12.16
CA ARG A 486 6.80 7.01 -13.42
C ARG A 486 8.29 7.34 -13.22
N ASN A 487 8.58 8.20 -12.25
CA ASN A 487 9.93 8.49 -11.77
C ASN A 487 10.02 8.30 -10.25
N GLU A 488 10.71 7.25 -9.81
CA GLU A 488 11.04 7.00 -8.40
C GLU A 488 12.53 7.19 -8.09
N ILE A 489 13.30 7.77 -9.01
CA ILE A 489 14.72 8.01 -8.78
C ILE A 489 14.93 9.40 -8.18
N ASP A 490 14.21 10.40 -8.70
CA ASP A 490 14.26 11.75 -8.16
C ASP A 490 13.43 11.87 -6.87
N ARG A 491 14.13 12.08 -5.74
CA ARG A 491 13.52 12.25 -4.41
C ARG A 491 12.95 13.66 -4.23
N VAL A 492 12.08 13.82 -3.23
CA VAL A 492 11.56 15.13 -2.85
C VAL A 492 12.66 16.02 -2.25
N GLY A 493 12.57 17.32 -2.50
CA GLY A 493 13.50 18.30 -1.95
C GLY A 493 13.34 18.53 -0.44
N LEU A 494 14.38 19.11 0.17
CA LEU A 494 14.45 19.37 1.62
C LEU A 494 13.23 20.08 2.24
N PRO A 495 12.57 21.07 1.59
CA PRO A 495 11.39 21.71 2.17
C PRO A 495 10.23 20.75 2.45
N ARG A 496 10.04 19.75 1.57
CA ARG A 496 9.00 18.72 1.73
C ARG A 496 9.35 17.73 2.82
N ALA A 497 10.63 17.36 2.92
CA ALA A 497 11.09 16.53 4.03
C ALA A 497 10.92 17.23 5.39
N ALA A 498 11.24 18.52 5.48
CA ALA A 498 11.05 19.31 6.68
C ALA A 498 9.56 19.46 7.07
N ALA A 499 8.69 19.71 6.09
CA ALA A 499 7.24 19.79 6.31
C ALA A 499 6.67 18.44 6.79
N ALA A 500 7.11 17.33 6.20
CA ALA A 500 6.72 15.98 6.63
C ALA A 500 7.17 15.69 8.07
N LEU A 501 8.41 16.03 8.42
CA LEU A 501 8.90 15.87 9.79
C LEU A 501 8.06 16.67 10.79
N GLY A 502 7.69 17.91 10.45
CA GLY A 502 6.80 18.73 11.27
C GLY A 502 5.41 18.09 11.43
N ALA A 503 4.82 17.59 10.35
CA ALA A 503 3.51 16.92 10.39
C ALA A 503 3.55 15.62 11.20
N PHE A 504 4.57 14.78 11.03
CA PHE A 504 4.75 13.57 11.82
C PHE A 504 4.98 13.87 13.31
N PHE A 505 5.70 14.95 13.62
CA PHE A 505 5.87 15.40 15.01
C PHE A 505 4.54 15.85 15.62
N VAL A 506 3.74 16.63 14.90
CA VAL A 506 2.38 17.01 15.35
C VAL A 506 1.51 15.76 15.53
N ALA A 507 1.51 14.83 14.58
CA ALA A 507 0.75 13.59 14.69
C ALA A 507 1.19 12.75 15.91
N ALA A 508 2.50 12.68 16.19
CA ALA A 508 3.00 12.01 17.38
C ALA A 508 2.50 12.69 18.67
N LEU A 509 2.53 14.03 18.75
CA LEU A 509 1.98 14.75 19.91
C LEU A 509 0.47 14.53 20.07
N VAL A 510 -0.26 14.35 18.98
CA VAL A 510 -1.69 14.06 19.03
C VAL A 510 -1.97 12.62 19.47
N LEU A 511 -1.16 11.66 19.04
CA LEU A 511 -1.44 10.22 19.22
C LEU A 511 -0.72 9.60 20.42
N VAL A 512 0.23 10.27 21.04
CA VAL A 512 0.87 9.80 22.26
C VAL A 512 -0.04 10.14 23.45
N PRO A 513 -0.46 9.13 24.25
CA PRO A 513 -1.25 9.37 25.45
C PRO A 513 -0.47 10.17 26.50
N MET A 514 -1.20 10.93 27.30
CA MET A 514 -0.67 11.64 28.45
C MET A 514 -0.37 10.65 29.58
N SER A 515 0.80 10.81 30.19
CA SER A 515 1.26 10.01 31.34
C SER A 515 0.64 10.44 32.65
#